data_AF-A0A284RD78-F1
#
_entry.id   AF-A0A284RD78-F1
#
_cell.length_a   1.000
_cell.length_b   1.000
_cell.length_c   1.000
_cell.angle_alpha   90.00
_cell.angle_beta   90.00
_cell.angle_gamma   90.00
#
_symmetry.space_group_name_H-M   'P 1'
#
loop_
_entity.id
_entity.type
_entity.pdbx_description
1 polymer ?
#
loop_
_entity_poly.entity_id
_entity_poly.type
_entity_poly.pdbx_seq_one_letter_code
_entity_poly.pdbx_strand_id
1 'polypeptide(L)'
;MIIETLARVHARRNVDLTRGLGAIRGVVRGDAYSGLTTRELFLAIKEREKANKELPEKKWVGIKSLSFLKTTLLPLLQLNHELKPVKSLRIPEAGTAPQKQKAKKKGKKTVDTVQPITTWVWKPTPEYAKELAHQSALARAAAEAANKPVYGSEVGIGEDYSHLNRRRLRARPGKIRRALFAKKAHDAFLTEREWKKTNWTGKGGL
;
A
#
# COMPACT_ATOMS: atom_id res chain seq x y z
N MET A 1 -36.23 -8.21 -4.79
CA MET A 1 -35.19 -8.80 -5.67
C MET A 1 -34.21 -7.79 -6.28
N ILE A 2 -34.60 -6.56 -6.65
CA ILE A 2 -33.71 -5.57 -7.29
C ILE A 2 -32.65 -4.97 -6.33
N ILE A 3 -32.96 -4.87 -5.03
CA ILE A 3 -32.04 -4.29 -4.04
C ILE A 3 -30.84 -5.23 -3.75
N GLU A 4 -31.06 -6.54 -3.77
CA GLU A 4 -29.99 -7.52 -3.57
C GLU A 4 -28.98 -7.56 -4.72
N THR A 5 -29.43 -7.36 -5.96
CA THR A 5 -28.52 -7.34 -7.11
C THR A 5 -27.62 -6.12 -7.08
N LEU A 6 -28.15 -4.95 -6.69
CA LEU A 6 -27.35 -3.73 -6.51
C LEU A 6 -26.34 -3.86 -5.37
N ALA A 7 -26.74 -4.43 -4.22
CA ALA A 7 -25.82 -4.66 -3.10
C ALA A 7 -24.69 -5.62 -3.47
N ARG A 8 -24.97 -6.70 -4.21
CA ARG A 8 -23.95 -7.64 -4.71
C ARG A 8 -23.01 -6.98 -5.72
N VAL A 9 -23.51 -6.10 -6.58
CA VAL A 9 -22.69 -5.36 -7.55
C VAL A 9 -21.76 -4.37 -6.85
N HIS A 10 -22.25 -3.64 -5.83
CA HIS A 10 -21.42 -2.75 -5.02
C HIS A 10 -20.35 -3.51 -4.21
N ALA A 11 -20.71 -4.64 -3.59
CA ALA A 11 -19.77 -5.47 -2.86
C ALA A 11 -18.67 -6.02 -3.77
N ARG A 12 -19.02 -6.52 -4.96
CA ARG A 12 -18.04 -6.99 -5.96
C ARG A 12 -17.11 -5.87 -6.43
N ARG A 13 -17.64 -4.66 -6.67
CA ARG A 13 -16.84 -3.49 -7.05
C ARG A 13 -15.83 -3.11 -5.96
N ASN A 14 -16.22 -3.14 -4.68
CA ASN A 14 -15.32 -2.84 -3.56
C ASN A 14 -14.22 -3.89 -3.38
N VAL A 15 -14.51 -5.16 -3.61
CA VAL A 15 -13.50 -6.24 -3.58
C VAL A 15 -12.49 -6.07 -4.70
N ASP A 16 -12.94 -5.74 -5.92
CA ASP A 16 -12.06 -5.50 -7.06
C ASP A 16 -11.16 -4.27 -6.84
N LEU A 17 -11.71 -3.20 -6.23
CA LEU A 17 -10.96 -1.99 -5.89
C LEU A 17 -9.88 -2.26 -4.84
N THR A 18 -10.25 -2.85 -3.71
CA THR A 18 -9.31 -3.15 -2.62
C THR A 18 -8.18 -4.08 -3.08
N ARG A 19 -8.50 -5.08 -3.90
CA ARG A 19 -7.52 -6.01 -4.47
C ARG A 19 -6.64 -5.32 -5.52
N GLY A 20 -7.23 -4.51 -6.41
CA GLY A 20 -6.48 -3.74 -7.41
C GLY A 20 -5.50 -2.75 -6.79
N LEU A 21 -5.92 -2.03 -5.73
CA LEU A 21 -5.05 -1.15 -4.96
C LEU A 21 -3.93 -1.94 -4.27
N GLY A 22 -4.24 -3.09 -3.68
CA GLY A 22 -3.24 -3.98 -3.09
C GLY A 22 -2.19 -4.47 -4.10
N ALA A 23 -2.61 -4.79 -5.32
CA ALA A 23 -1.71 -5.21 -6.39
C ALA A 23 -0.74 -4.08 -6.79
N ILE A 24 -1.26 -2.86 -7.00
CA ILE A 24 -0.44 -1.68 -7.32
C ILE A 24 0.55 -1.39 -6.20
N ARG A 25 0.09 -1.31 -4.95
CA ARG A 25 0.95 -1.06 -3.78
C ARG A 25 2.04 -2.12 -3.63
N GLY A 26 1.76 -3.36 -4.00
CA GLY A 26 2.74 -4.44 -3.92
C GLY A 26 3.76 -4.42 -5.05
N VAL A 27 3.42 -3.91 -6.24
CA VAL A 27 4.38 -3.65 -7.32
C VAL A 27 5.25 -2.45 -6.97
N VAL A 28 4.65 -1.37 -6.47
CA VAL A 28 5.37 -0.16 -6.03
C VAL A 28 6.32 -0.43 -4.85
N ARG A 29 5.99 -1.41 -3.98
CA ARG A 29 6.85 -1.86 -2.86
C ARG A 29 8.09 -2.65 -3.27
N GLY A 30 8.08 -3.30 -4.43
CA GLY A 30 9.30 -3.91 -4.96
C GLY A 30 10.18 -2.77 -5.49
N ASP A 31 11.32 -2.53 -4.84
CA ASP A 31 12.24 -1.40 -5.05
C ASP A 31 12.67 -1.13 -6.53
N ALA A 32 12.32 -2.01 -7.48
CA ALA A 32 12.64 -1.89 -8.91
C ALA A 32 11.66 -1.04 -9.75
N TYR A 33 10.54 -0.56 -9.19
CA TYR A 33 9.40 -0.12 -10.01
C TYR A 33 8.95 1.35 -9.82
N SER A 34 9.75 2.18 -9.14
CA SER A 34 9.44 3.60 -9.02
C SER A 34 9.63 4.33 -10.37
N GLY A 35 8.56 4.95 -10.88
CA GLY A 35 8.60 5.67 -12.15
C GLY A 35 8.18 4.86 -13.38
N LEU A 36 7.30 3.87 -13.25
CA LEU A 36 6.70 3.16 -14.39
C LEU A 36 5.68 4.01 -15.15
N THR A 37 5.57 3.79 -16.47
CA THR A 37 4.42 4.28 -17.23
C THR A 37 3.16 3.49 -16.85
N THR A 38 1.96 4.01 -17.15
CA THR A 38 0.71 3.27 -16.87
C THR A 38 0.67 1.90 -17.55
N ARG A 39 1.29 1.77 -18.73
CA ARG A 39 1.33 0.50 -19.47
C ARG A 39 2.27 -0.50 -18.79
N GLU A 40 3.46 -0.06 -18.41
CA GLU A 40 4.42 -0.92 -17.70
C GLU A 40 3.87 -1.32 -16.33
N LEU A 41 3.22 -0.40 -15.62
CA LEU A 41 2.56 -0.71 -14.35
C LEU A 41 1.51 -1.80 -14.52
N PHE A 42 0.68 -1.72 -15.58
CA PHE A 42 -0.30 -2.75 -15.89
C PHE A 42 0.36 -4.11 -16.21
N LEU A 43 1.44 -4.10 -16.99
CA LEU A 43 2.17 -5.32 -17.36
C LEU A 43 2.85 -5.96 -16.13
N ALA A 44 3.51 -5.17 -15.29
CA ALA A 44 4.14 -5.66 -14.06
C ALA A 44 3.11 -6.29 -13.10
N ILE A 45 1.91 -5.71 -13.03
CA ILE A 45 0.81 -6.29 -12.24
C ILE A 45 0.36 -7.63 -12.85
N LYS A 46 0.22 -7.72 -14.18
CA LYS A 46 -0.13 -8.96 -14.88
C LYS A 46 0.92 -10.06 -14.73
N GLU A 47 2.19 -9.69 -14.80
CA GLU A 47 3.31 -10.61 -14.61
C GLU A 47 3.31 -11.17 -13.18
N ARG A 48 3.10 -10.30 -12.19
CA ARG A 48 2.98 -10.70 -10.79
C ARG A 48 1.73 -11.54 -10.53
N GLU A 49 0.61 -11.26 -11.20
CA GLU A 49 -0.57 -12.12 -11.18
C GLU A 49 -0.25 -13.52 -11.72
N LYS A 50 0.50 -13.61 -12.83
CA LYS A 50 0.92 -14.89 -13.41
C LYS A 50 1.79 -15.69 -12.43
N ALA A 51 2.81 -15.05 -11.85
CA ALA A 51 3.69 -15.69 -10.86
C ALA A 51 2.92 -16.18 -9.61
N ASN A 52 1.88 -15.46 -9.19
CA ASN A 52 1.10 -15.86 -8.02
C ASN A 52 -0.01 -16.88 -8.29
N LYS A 53 -0.41 -17.11 -9.56
CA LYS A 53 -1.38 -18.17 -9.90
C LYS A 53 -0.84 -19.57 -9.61
N GLU A 54 0.48 -19.71 -9.56
CA GLU A 54 1.15 -20.97 -9.24
C GLU A 54 1.10 -21.29 -7.73
N LEU A 55 0.72 -20.33 -6.88
CA LEU A 55 0.50 -20.53 -5.45
C LEU A 55 -0.97 -20.90 -5.17
N PRO A 56 -1.27 -22.09 -4.63
CA PRO A 56 -2.62 -22.65 -4.60
C PRO A 56 -3.63 -21.95 -3.67
N GLU A 57 -3.20 -21.03 -2.80
CA GLU A 57 -4.06 -20.53 -1.72
C GLU A 57 -4.57 -19.09 -1.86
N LYS A 58 -3.98 -18.24 -2.70
CA LYS A 58 -4.45 -16.86 -2.87
C LYS A 58 -5.15 -16.70 -4.21
N LYS A 59 -6.47 -16.55 -4.17
CA LYS A 59 -7.28 -16.02 -5.29
C LYS A 59 -6.86 -14.57 -5.56
N TRP A 60 -5.78 -14.38 -6.31
CA TRP A 60 -5.38 -13.09 -6.84
C TRP A 60 -6.39 -12.68 -7.90
N VAL A 61 -7.23 -11.69 -7.57
CA VAL A 61 -8.08 -11.03 -8.58
C VAL A 61 -7.29 -9.89 -9.16
N GLY A 62 -6.92 -10.09 -10.42
CA GLY A 62 -6.13 -9.16 -11.17
C GLY A 62 -6.88 -7.92 -11.63
N ILE A 63 -6.11 -6.92 -12.08
CA ILE A 63 -6.69 -5.75 -12.73
C ILE A 63 -7.30 -6.19 -14.06
N LYS A 64 -8.60 -5.93 -14.24
CA LYS A 64 -9.36 -6.40 -15.41
C LYS A 64 -8.92 -5.74 -16.71
N SER A 65 -8.61 -4.45 -16.68
CA SER A 65 -8.24 -3.69 -17.89
C SER A 65 -7.37 -2.48 -17.59
N LEU A 66 -6.66 -2.02 -18.63
CA LEU A 66 -5.84 -0.82 -18.58
C LEU A 66 -6.70 0.45 -18.43
N SER A 67 -7.91 0.46 -19.01
CA SER A 67 -8.88 1.53 -18.80
C SER A 67 -9.28 1.64 -17.33
N PHE A 68 -9.59 0.52 -16.67
CA PHE A 68 -9.95 0.51 -15.24
C PHE A 68 -8.81 1.03 -14.35
N LEU A 69 -7.56 0.69 -14.68
CA LEU A 69 -6.39 1.25 -14.00
C LEU A 69 -6.34 2.78 -14.13
N LYS A 70 -6.55 3.31 -15.35
CA LYS A 70 -6.51 4.76 -15.64
C LYS A 70 -7.66 5.55 -15.05
N THR A 71 -8.89 5.05 -15.17
CA THR A 71 -10.10 5.80 -14.81
C THR A 71 -10.43 5.71 -13.33
N THR A 72 -10.04 4.62 -12.68
CA THR A 72 -10.52 4.31 -11.33
C THR A 72 -9.39 4.21 -10.33
N LEU A 73 -8.40 3.34 -10.56
CA LEU A 73 -7.37 3.07 -9.55
C LEU A 73 -6.34 4.19 -9.41
N LEU A 74 -5.82 4.71 -10.53
CA LEU A 74 -4.81 5.77 -10.51
C LEU A 74 -5.34 7.09 -9.89
N PRO A 75 -6.56 7.57 -10.23
CA PRO A 75 -7.13 8.74 -9.57
C PRO A 75 -7.33 8.54 -8.07
N LEU A 76 -7.73 7.33 -7.63
CA LEU A 76 -7.86 7.03 -6.20
C LEU A 76 -6.52 7.06 -5.47
N LEU A 77 -5.46 6.52 -6.07
CA LEU A 77 -4.11 6.56 -5.49
C LEU A 77 -3.53 7.98 -5.45
N GLN A 78 -3.93 8.83 -6.41
CA GLN A 78 -3.59 10.25 -6.40
C GLN A 78 -4.36 11.00 -5.30
N LEU A 79 -5.65 10.71 -5.13
CA LEU A 79 -6.48 11.29 -4.06
C LEU A 79 -5.94 10.92 -2.67
N ASN A 80 -5.47 9.69 -2.50
CA ASN A 80 -4.87 9.22 -1.24
C ASN A 80 -3.43 9.68 -1.03
N HIS A 81 -2.89 10.53 -1.91
CA HIS A 81 -1.50 11.01 -1.88
C HIS A 81 -0.45 9.89 -1.91
N GLU A 82 -0.76 8.72 -2.49
CA GLU A 82 0.18 7.60 -2.59
C GLU A 82 1.08 7.73 -3.82
N LEU A 83 0.51 8.15 -4.96
CA LEU A 83 1.20 8.28 -6.24
C LEU A 83 0.97 9.65 -6.88
N LYS A 84 2.00 10.15 -7.57
CA LYS A 84 1.92 11.34 -8.41
C LYS A 84 2.43 11.08 -9.82
N PRO A 85 1.78 11.63 -10.87
CA PRO A 85 2.33 11.61 -12.20
C PRO A 85 3.47 12.63 -12.30
N VAL A 86 4.63 12.19 -12.78
CA VAL A 86 5.84 12.99 -12.95
C VAL A 86 6.30 12.86 -14.39
N LYS A 87 6.72 13.97 -15.01
CA LYS A 87 7.39 13.93 -16.31
C LYS A 87 8.81 13.40 -16.11
N SER A 88 9.16 12.31 -16.80
CA SER A 88 10.50 11.75 -16.82
C SER A 88 11.01 11.68 -18.25
N LEU A 89 12.25 12.08 -18.44
CA LEU A 89 12.97 11.78 -19.67
C LEU A 89 13.32 10.30 -19.66
N ARG A 90 12.94 9.59 -20.72
CA ARG A 90 13.26 8.18 -20.91
C ARG A 90 13.78 7.96 -22.31
N ILE A 91 14.83 7.16 -22.40
CA ILE A 91 15.35 6.66 -23.67
C ILE A 91 14.47 5.45 -24.02
N PRO A 92 13.70 5.48 -25.12
CA PRO A 92 12.89 4.32 -25.50
C PRO A 92 13.81 3.13 -25.79
N GLU A 93 13.51 1.97 -25.21
CA GLU A 93 14.17 0.72 -25.59
C GLU A 93 13.97 0.46 -27.08
N ALA A 94 15.06 0.07 -27.75
CA ALA A 94 15.10 -0.20 -29.18
C ALA A 94 14.02 -1.24 -29.54
N GLY A 95 12.90 -0.79 -30.10
CA GLY A 95 11.75 -1.63 -30.45
C GLY A 95 10.38 -1.03 -30.11
N THR A 96 10.32 -0.02 -29.24
CA THR A 96 9.06 0.69 -28.91
C THR A 96 9.11 2.16 -29.29
N ALA A 97 9.53 2.45 -30.53
CA ALA A 97 9.31 3.77 -31.09
C ALA A 97 7.79 4.05 -31.11
N PRO A 98 7.32 5.20 -30.62
CA PRO A 98 5.94 5.59 -30.85
C PRO A 98 5.77 5.64 -32.36
N GLN A 99 4.82 4.86 -32.88
CA GLN A 99 4.40 4.86 -34.27
C GLN A 99 3.97 6.30 -34.61
N LYS A 100 4.93 7.14 -35.00
CA LYS A 100 4.69 8.51 -35.41
C LYS A 100 3.73 8.41 -36.57
N GLN A 101 2.66 9.17 -36.41
CA GLN A 101 1.56 9.37 -37.33
C GLN A 101 2.04 9.34 -38.78
N LYS A 102 1.22 8.71 -39.63
CA LYS A 102 1.34 8.67 -41.09
C LYS A 102 1.59 10.08 -41.67
N ALA A 103 2.83 10.53 -41.69
CA ALA A 103 3.25 11.67 -42.48
C ALA A 103 3.83 11.11 -43.77
N LYS A 104 3.01 11.13 -44.83
CA LYS A 104 3.50 11.03 -46.21
C LYS A 104 4.51 12.16 -46.40
N LYS A 105 5.82 11.89 -46.34
CA LYS A 105 6.80 12.67 -47.10
C LYS A 105 8.12 11.91 -47.29
N LYS A 106 8.42 11.82 -48.58
CA LYS A 106 9.57 11.26 -49.28
C LYS A 106 10.92 11.59 -48.62
N GLY A 107 11.74 10.56 -48.42
CA GLY A 107 13.20 10.60 -48.52
C GLY A 107 13.98 11.38 -47.46
N LYS A 108 14.46 10.68 -46.43
CA LYS A 108 15.84 10.83 -45.91
C LYS A 108 16.16 9.67 -44.98
N LYS A 109 17.21 8.89 -45.31
CA LYS A 109 17.83 7.93 -44.40
C LYS A 109 18.27 8.71 -43.16
N THR A 110 17.53 8.57 -42.08
CA THR A 110 17.83 9.18 -40.79
C THR A 110 18.47 8.10 -39.94
N VAL A 111 19.70 8.34 -39.54
CA VAL A 111 20.42 7.57 -38.53
C VAL A 111 19.52 7.50 -37.30
N ASP A 112 19.20 6.29 -36.84
CA ASP A 112 18.36 6.00 -35.66
C ASP A 112 19.05 6.47 -34.38
N THR A 113 19.13 7.78 -34.19
CA THR A 113 19.57 8.36 -32.93
C THR A 113 18.37 8.31 -32.00
N VAL A 114 18.39 7.40 -31.04
CA VAL A 114 17.34 7.23 -30.03
C VAL A 114 17.28 8.51 -29.18
N GLN A 115 16.38 9.42 -29.51
CA GLN A 115 16.21 10.65 -28.75
C GLN A 115 15.40 10.36 -27.47
N PRO A 116 15.80 10.93 -26.31
CA PRO A 116 15.05 10.80 -25.08
C PRO A 116 13.66 11.43 -25.25
N ILE A 117 12.62 10.67 -24.92
CA ILE A 117 11.23 11.11 -24.98
C ILE A 117 10.78 11.49 -23.56
N THR A 118 10.13 12.64 -23.43
CA THR A 118 9.46 13.00 -22.18
C THR A 118 8.19 12.15 -22.04
N THR A 119 8.13 11.31 -21.01
CA THR A 119 7.00 10.43 -20.72
C THR A 119 6.45 10.68 -19.33
N TRP A 120 5.14 10.48 -19.18
CA TRP A 120 4.50 10.55 -17.86
C TRP A 120 4.64 9.22 -17.14
N VAL A 121 5.23 9.29 -15.96
CA VAL A 121 5.48 8.13 -15.10
C VAL A 121 4.85 8.32 -13.73
N TRP A 122 4.45 7.23 -13.10
CA TRP A 122 3.89 7.26 -11.76
C TRP A 122 5.00 7.04 -10.73
N LYS A 123 5.17 8.00 -9.83
CA LYS A 123 6.14 7.91 -8.73
C LYS A 123 5.43 8.01 -7.39
N PRO A 124 5.90 7.29 -6.36
CA PRO A 124 5.47 7.52 -4.98
C PRO A 124 5.63 8.98 -4.58
N THR A 125 4.72 9.49 -3.76
CA THR A 125 4.95 10.77 -3.07
C THR A 125 6.07 10.61 -2.03
N PRO A 126 6.76 11.69 -1.63
CA PRO A 126 7.84 11.61 -0.65
C PRO A 126 7.39 11.04 0.70
N GLU A 127 6.16 11.38 1.11
CA GLU A 127 5.55 10.89 2.36
C GLU A 127 5.27 9.40 2.27
N TYR A 128 4.64 8.95 1.18
CA TYR A 128 4.35 7.55 0.98
C TYR A 128 5.62 6.71 0.80
N ALA A 129 6.66 7.26 0.17
CA ALA A 129 7.97 6.60 0.05
C ALA A 129 8.63 6.36 1.42
N LYS A 130 8.53 7.33 2.35
CA LYS A 130 9.02 7.17 3.72
C LYS A 130 8.25 6.09 4.47
N GLU A 131 6.93 6.06 4.32
CA GLU A 131 6.10 5.02 4.92
C GLU A 131 6.45 3.63 4.38
N LEU A 132 6.67 3.52 3.07
CA LEU A 132 7.10 2.29 2.43
C LEU A 132 8.43 1.77 3.00
N ALA A 133 9.41 2.65 3.15
CA ALA A 133 10.72 2.33 3.71
C ALA A 133 10.62 1.89 5.17
N HIS A 134 9.73 2.51 5.95
CA HIS A 134 9.46 2.10 7.32
C HIS A 134 8.80 0.72 7.39
N GLN A 135 7.80 0.45 6.52
CA GLN A 135 7.14 -0.86 6.46
C GLN A 135 8.09 -1.98 6.03
N SER A 136 8.98 -1.72 5.06
CA SER A 136 9.97 -2.71 4.63
C SER A 136 11.01 -2.98 5.71
N ALA A 137 11.45 -1.96 6.45
CA ALA A 137 12.33 -2.12 7.61
C ALA A 137 11.68 -2.97 8.72
N LEU A 138 10.40 -2.74 9.03
CA LEU A 138 9.66 -3.55 9.99
C LEU A 138 9.51 -5.01 9.54
N ALA A 139 9.24 -5.25 8.26
CA ALA A 139 9.12 -6.61 7.72
C ALA A 139 10.46 -7.37 7.81
N ARG A 140 11.58 -6.70 7.53
CA ARG A 140 12.92 -7.28 7.70
C ARG A 140 13.22 -7.59 9.16
N ALA A 141 12.94 -6.67 10.07
CA ALA A 141 13.12 -6.89 11.51
C ALA A 141 12.28 -8.07 12.04
N ALA A 142 11.04 -8.23 11.55
CA ALA A 142 10.18 -9.35 11.92
C ALA A 142 10.71 -10.69 11.38
N ALA A 143 11.21 -10.72 10.14
CA ALA A 143 11.81 -11.91 9.55
C ALA A 143 13.12 -12.30 10.28
N GLU A 144 13.93 -11.32 10.66
CA GLU A 144 15.16 -11.56 11.43
C GLU A 144 14.86 -12.06 12.85
N ALA A 145 13.81 -11.53 13.49
CA ALA A 145 13.36 -12.02 14.80
C ALA A 145 12.84 -13.46 14.74
N ALA A 146 12.22 -13.88 13.64
CA ALA A 146 11.74 -15.25 13.45
C ALA A 146 12.87 -16.26 13.23
N ASN A 147 13.98 -15.82 12.64
CA ASN A 147 15.14 -16.67 12.33
C ASN A 147 16.20 -16.69 13.44
N LYS A 148 16.04 -15.90 14.51
CA LYS A 148 16.92 -16.01 15.67
C LYS A 148 16.63 -17.34 16.37
N PRO A 149 17.61 -18.26 16.50
CA PRO A 149 17.43 -19.44 17.31
C PRO A 149 17.04 -18.98 18.71
N VAL A 150 15.96 -19.54 19.25
CA VAL A 150 15.54 -19.27 20.62
C VAL A 150 16.64 -19.79 21.52
N TYR A 151 17.54 -18.90 21.95
CA TYR A 151 18.63 -19.25 22.85
C TYR A 151 18.02 -19.87 24.11
N GLY A 152 18.35 -21.14 24.38
CA GLY A 152 17.81 -21.91 25.51
C GLY A 152 16.84 -23.06 25.16
N SER A 153 16.67 -23.43 23.89
CA SER A 153 15.90 -24.65 23.52
C SER A 153 16.68 -25.97 23.72
N GLU A 154 18.01 -25.91 23.82
CA GLU A 154 18.89 -27.09 23.87
C GLU A 154 19.34 -27.48 25.28
N VAL A 155 19.28 -26.55 26.24
CA VAL A 155 19.50 -26.83 27.66
C VAL A 155 18.15 -27.13 28.29
N GLY A 156 18.02 -28.30 28.91
CA GLY A 156 16.80 -28.83 29.56
C GLY A 156 16.29 -28.01 30.74
N ILE A 157 16.06 -26.72 30.55
CA ILE A 157 15.43 -25.78 31.48
C ILE A 157 13.92 -25.78 31.21
N GLY A 158 13.33 -26.97 31.07
CA GLY A 158 11.95 -27.17 30.63
C GLY A 158 10.91 -27.12 31.75
N GLU A 159 11.28 -27.35 33.00
CA GLU A 159 10.30 -27.59 34.05
C GLU A 159 9.97 -26.34 34.89
N ASP A 160 10.94 -25.49 35.24
CA ASP A 160 10.71 -24.43 36.24
C ASP A 160 10.20 -23.07 35.72
N TYR A 161 10.40 -22.74 34.44
CA TYR A 161 9.98 -21.43 33.91
C TYR A 161 8.54 -21.39 33.36
N SER A 162 7.92 -22.57 33.18
CA SER A 162 6.55 -22.66 32.66
C SER A 162 5.52 -22.06 33.62
N HIS A 163 5.70 -22.25 34.93
CA HIS A 163 4.84 -21.69 35.97
C HIS A 163 4.93 -20.16 36.04
N LEU A 164 6.15 -19.60 35.93
CA LEU A 164 6.37 -18.16 35.91
C LEU A 164 5.75 -17.52 34.67
N ASN A 165 5.88 -18.15 33.49
CA ASN A 165 5.27 -17.63 32.27
C ASN A 165 3.73 -17.71 32.35
N ARG A 166 3.15 -18.81 32.85
CA ARG A 166 1.70 -18.89 33.11
C ARG A 166 1.23 -17.83 34.11
N ARG A 167 1.99 -17.58 35.17
CA ARG A 167 1.67 -16.53 36.16
C ARG A 167 1.70 -15.14 35.54
N ARG A 168 2.71 -14.83 34.71
CA ARG A 168 2.83 -13.57 33.95
C ARG A 168 1.68 -13.41 32.95
N LEU A 169 1.32 -14.47 32.24
CA LEU A 169 0.21 -14.48 31.29
C LEU A 169 -1.15 -14.29 31.98
N ARG A 170 -1.36 -14.85 33.18
CA ARG A 170 -2.57 -14.60 33.98
C ARG A 170 -2.67 -13.16 34.50
N ALA A 171 -1.54 -12.53 34.85
CA ALA A 171 -1.53 -11.16 35.35
C ALA A 171 -1.66 -10.08 34.25
N ARG A 172 -1.23 -10.38 33.02
CA ARG A 172 -1.25 -9.46 31.87
C ARG A 172 -2.63 -8.87 31.56
N PRO A 173 -3.72 -9.67 31.44
CA PRO A 173 -5.04 -9.15 31.15
C PRO A 173 -5.52 -8.09 32.16
N GLY A 174 -5.28 -8.31 33.45
CA GLY A 174 -5.64 -7.35 34.50
C GLY A 174 -4.83 -6.05 34.44
N LYS A 175 -3.55 -6.12 34.05
CA LYS A 175 -2.71 -4.93 33.84
C LYS A 175 -3.16 -4.14 32.61
N ILE A 176 -3.46 -4.84 31.51
CA ILE A 176 -3.94 -4.23 30.25
C ILE A 176 -5.31 -3.57 30.46
N ARG A 177 -6.26 -4.24 31.12
CA ARG A 177 -7.58 -3.67 31.41
C ARG A 177 -7.48 -2.38 32.25
N ARG A 178 -6.64 -2.37 33.29
CA ARG A 178 -6.43 -1.16 34.11
C ARG A 178 -5.82 -0.01 33.31
N ALA A 179 -4.81 -0.29 32.49
CA ALA A 179 -4.20 0.72 31.63
C ALA A 179 -5.19 1.30 30.60
N LEU A 180 -6.00 0.45 29.96
CA LEU A 180 -7.03 0.89 29.02
C LEU A 180 -8.12 1.72 29.70
N PHE A 181 -8.54 1.33 30.91
CA PHE A 181 -9.51 2.10 31.68
C PHE A 181 -8.96 3.47 32.08
N ALA A 182 -7.72 3.53 32.59
CA ALA A 182 -7.06 4.77 32.95
C ALA A 182 -6.91 5.71 31.74
N LYS A 183 -6.51 5.18 30.57
CA LYS A 183 -6.43 5.94 29.33
C LYS A 183 -7.79 6.52 28.94
N LYS A 184 -8.84 5.69 28.94
CA LYS A 184 -10.20 6.13 28.59
C LYS A 184 -10.72 7.22 29.53
N ALA A 185 -10.44 7.11 30.82
CA ALA A 185 -10.80 8.13 31.81
C ALA A 185 -10.04 9.45 31.59
N HIS A 186 -8.74 9.37 31.28
CA HIS A 186 -7.93 10.53 30.95
C HIS A 186 -8.41 11.23 29.66
N ASP A 187 -8.69 10.45 28.61
CA ASP A 187 -9.19 10.98 27.34
C ASP A 187 -10.56 11.66 27.54
N ALA A 188 -11.45 11.05 28.34
CA ALA A 188 -12.73 11.66 28.71
C ALA A 188 -12.55 13.00 29.47
N PHE A 189 -11.62 13.03 30.43
CA PHE A 189 -11.31 14.26 31.18
C PHE A 189 -10.77 15.37 30.27
N LEU A 190 -9.89 15.05 29.32
CA LEU A 190 -9.39 16.01 28.34
C LEU A 190 -10.51 16.54 27.46
N THR A 191 -11.38 15.68 26.95
CA THR A 191 -12.52 16.11 26.12
C THR A 191 -13.49 17.01 26.88
N GLU A 192 -13.76 16.74 28.16
CA GLU A 192 -14.63 17.59 28.97
C GLU A 192 -13.97 18.95 29.26
N ARG A 193 -12.66 18.97 29.49
CA ARG A 193 -11.88 20.21 29.70
C ARG A 193 -11.84 21.07 28.44
N GLU A 194 -11.69 20.46 27.27
CA GLU A 194 -11.73 21.16 25.98
C GLU A 194 -13.13 21.71 25.70
N TRP A 195 -14.19 20.92 25.92
CA TRP A 195 -15.58 21.36 25.78
C TRP A 195 -15.93 22.53 26.71
N LYS A 196 -15.45 22.50 27.96
CA LYS A 196 -15.63 23.62 28.90
C LYS A 196 -14.88 24.88 28.45
N LYS A 197 -13.66 24.76 27.90
CA LYS A 197 -12.92 25.92 27.37
C LYS A 197 -13.62 26.57 26.19
N THR A 198 -14.20 25.79 25.28
CA THR A 198 -14.89 26.35 24.10
C THR A 198 -16.25 26.96 24.42
N ASN A 199 -16.93 26.46 25.46
CA ASN A 199 -18.28 26.92 25.81
C ASN A 199 -18.32 28.00 26.90
N TRP A 200 -17.28 28.13 27.73
CA TRP A 200 -17.22 29.18 28.76
C TRP A 200 -16.97 30.57 28.16
N THR A 201 -16.25 30.67 27.04
CA THR A 201 -15.97 31.96 26.38
C THR A 201 -17.19 32.63 25.71
N GLY A 202 -18.38 32.02 25.78
CA GLY A 202 -19.60 32.53 25.14
C GLY A 202 -20.67 33.14 26.07
N LYS A 203 -20.47 33.17 27.40
CA LYS A 203 -21.45 33.76 28.35
C LYS A 203 -20.76 34.68 29.35
N GLY A 204 -20.47 35.89 28.92
CA GLY A 204 -19.92 36.95 29.77
C GLY A 204 -19.99 38.34 29.14
N GLY A 205 -20.98 38.58 28.30
CA GLY A 205 -21.21 39.87 27.67
C GLY A 205 -22.70 40.13 27.54
N LEU A 206 -23.29 40.66 28.62
CA LEU A 206 -24.47 41.50 28.67
C LEU A 206 -24.47 42.20 30.03
#